data_AF-A0A0L6JYB9-F1
#
_entry.id   AF-A0A0L6JYB9-F1
#
_cell.length_a   1.000
_cell.length_b   1.000
_cell.length_c   1.000
_cell.angle_alpha   90.00
_cell.angle_beta   90.00
_cell.angle_gamma   90.00
#
_symmetry.space_group_name_H-M   'P 1'
#
loop_
_entity.id
_entity.type
_entity.pdbx_description
1 polymer ?
#
loop_
_entity_poly.entity_id
_entity_poly.type
_entity_poly.pdbx_seq_one_letter_code
_entity_poly.pdbx_strand_id
1 'polypeptide(L)'
;MISSKNKLFKSLVIMLVFILFINSFGVVSQAEDNKQVVFVNERELRAEPGAIDSNGIIYFPMHPLCNALGITAKPVSQDTYKLTYAKLNREITIAKGNKTIIINGISHQLSFNVMGTYPVGTIEEYMIPLKYIVEQFGGEVNFAPELKRIYVTGDAPIKFKDKALEESVRALTKKPVGDIYKFDVQDIFSLDLSAKGITNIDDLKYFENLTYLDIRDNKISNLSAIENLKGLTALFVKGNDPSLDVFTPIAMFYENIKQTDISFDVKLDSNLELAIRTAIKKTTGKIEPKDIRGLAEFNASGKKILSIEGLNYMVSLKKLDLSNNSILNLGPIKNLTKLESLTLNKNGISDISALSKLQKLSALDLSNNKIKDLSFLKDLKGLNVLKLSDNVITDAAPINGLLNIKELYLSNNKLTDTFGLEKLMNLNTLYLKDIDPKDPKKVTSAIPKEKLKVFKDLFTKLKKTDLTKEEVGVPTVTGVTYSPTKATITPTPSPSTVPGDAILRYYIGKSTYTVNGLEYKMDTGVAPIIRNGRTGIPVKYIAQHIGASTGWDEKERKVTITYGSKVINLYVDIDYAMVDGKMTKLDVAPFIVNGRTMVPLRFVTETLGLETKWNEANKEITLIYKKINKKNK
;
A
#
# COMPACT_ATOMS: atom_id res chain seq x y z
N MET A 1 -6.13 62.46 -32.58
CA MET A 1 -7.25 61.75 -33.22
C MET A 1 -6.68 60.87 -34.33
N ILE A 2 -7.09 59.58 -34.36
CA ILE A 2 -6.85 58.56 -35.40
C ILE A 2 -5.36 58.15 -35.57
N SER A 3 -4.79 57.33 -34.68
CA SER A 3 -5.02 55.90 -34.40
C SER A 3 -4.53 54.94 -35.50
N SER A 4 -3.34 54.42 -35.23
CA SER A 4 -2.69 53.19 -35.72
C SER A 4 -3.49 51.90 -35.45
N LYS A 5 -4.78 51.86 -35.81
CA LYS A 5 -5.63 50.66 -35.70
C LYS A 5 -5.66 49.89 -37.03
N ASN A 6 -4.55 49.25 -37.38
CA ASN A 6 -4.57 48.22 -38.44
C ASN A 6 -3.69 46.99 -38.16
N LYS A 7 -3.34 46.75 -36.89
CA LYS A 7 -2.80 45.45 -36.41
C LYS A 7 -3.75 44.70 -35.47
N LEU A 8 -4.83 45.33 -35.01
CA LEU A 8 -5.85 44.70 -34.16
C LEU A 8 -6.97 43.99 -34.96
N PHE A 9 -7.08 44.21 -36.27
CA PHE A 9 -8.13 43.60 -37.10
C PHE A 9 -7.78 42.20 -37.65
N LYS A 10 -6.50 41.79 -37.64
CA LYS A 10 -6.10 40.40 -37.96
C LYS A 10 -6.11 39.47 -36.74
N SER A 11 -6.17 40.00 -35.52
CA SER A 11 -6.28 39.19 -34.31
C SER A 11 -7.73 39.00 -33.83
N LEU A 12 -8.67 39.82 -34.31
CA LEU A 12 -10.08 39.75 -33.91
C LEU A 12 -10.94 38.83 -34.81
N VAL A 13 -10.44 38.47 -36.00
CA VAL A 13 -11.12 37.50 -36.89
C VAL A 13 -10.78 36.04 -36.51
N ILE A 14 -9.69 35.81 -35.78
CA ILE A 14 -9.34 34.46 -35.28
C ILE A 14 -10.02 34.15 -33.93
N MET A 15 -10.50 35.18 -33.20
CA MET A 15 -11.09 34.99 -31.88
C MET A 15 -12.63 34.91 -31.86
N LEU A 16 -13.29 35.11 -33.00
CA LEU A 16 -14.76 35.17 -33.10
C LEU A 16 -15.42 34.04 -33.91
N VAL A 17 -14.66 32.99 -34.24
CA VAL A 17 -15.21 31.71 -34.76
C VAL A 17 -15.23 30.61 -33.68
N PHE A 18 -14.75 30.89 -32.46
CA PHE A 18 -14.71 29.90 -31.37
C PHE A 18 -15.97 29.84 -30.49
N ILE A 19 -17.02 30.58 -30.85
CA ILE A 19 -18.32 30.50 -30.20
C ILE A 19 -19.36 30.40 -31.32
N LEU A 20 -19.64 29.17 -31.74
CA LEU A 20 -20.91 28.68 -32.31
C LEU A 20 -20.63 27.37 -33.06
N PHE A 21 -20.53 26.24 -32.35
CA PHE A 21 -21.19 24.98 -32.72
C PHE A 21 -21.14 24.01 -31.52
N ILE A 22 -22.22 23.25 -31.40
CA ILE A 22 -22.78 22.62 -30.20
C ILE A 22 -22.42 21.12 -30.12
N ASN A 23 -22.31 20.58 -28.90
CA ASN A 23 -22.38 19.15 -28.50
C ASN A 23 -21.14 18.23 -28.65
N SER A 24 -19.98 18.59 -28.10
CA SER A 24 -18.88 17.63 -27.92
C SER A 24 -18.05 17.94 -26.67
N PHE A 25 -18.31 17.15 -25.63
CA PHE A 25 -17.54 17.02 -24.38
C PHE A 25 -17.36 18.31 -23.57
N GLY A 26 -17.59 18.23 -22.26
CA GLY A 26 -17.02 19.20 -21.33
C GLY A 26 -15.50 19.05 -21.36
N VAL A 27 -14.87 19.65 -22.37
CA VAL A 27 -13.42 19.75 -22.48
C VAL A 27 -13.00 20.69 -21.36
N VAL A 28 -12.48 20.11 -20.27
CA VAL A 28 -11.60 20.87 -19.38
C VAL A 28 -10.35 21.13 -20.22
N SER A 29 -10.22 22.36 -20.71
CA SER A 29 -9.06 22.78 -21.47
C SER A 29 -7.83 22.89 -20.56
N GLN A 30 -6.67 22.65 -21.18
CA GLN A 30 -5.32 23.03 -20.76
C GLN A 30 -4.65 22.26 -19.61
N ALA A 31 -3.76 21.35 -20.01
CA ALA A 31 -2.41 21.28 -19.45
C ALA A 31 -1.45 20.74 -20.52
N GLU A 32 -0.49 21.56 -20.97
CA GLU A 32 0.63 21.14 -21.83
C GLU A 32 1.49 20.01 -21.20
N ASP A 33 1.22 19.64 -19.94
CA ASP A 33 1.96 18.66 -19.15
C ASP A 33 1.50 17.19 -19.25
N ASN A 34 0.42 16.90 -19.98
CA ASN A 34 -0.21 15.57 -20.03
C ASN A 34 0.02 14.78 -21.34
N LYS A 35 1.10 15.07 -22.07
CA LYS A 35 1.50 14.26 -23.24
C LYS A 35 1.93 12.86 -22.81
N GLN A 36 0.97 11.95 -22.71
CA GLN A 36 1.26 10.54 -22.49
C GLN A 36 1.71 9.91 -23.81
N VAL A 37 2.82 9.19 -23.81
CA VAL A 37 3.27 8.46 -25.00
C VAL A 37 2.63 7.09 -25.01
N VAL A 38 1.91 6.76 -26.08
CA VAL A 38 1.23 5.46 -26.21
C VAL A 38 2.09 4.51 -27.01
N PHE A 39 2.37 3.34 -26.43
CA PHE A 39 3.05 2.23 -27.08
C PHE A 39 2.02 1.14 -27.37
N VAL A 40 1.85 0.74 -28.62
CA VAL A 40 1.07 -0.45 -28.98
C VAL A 40 2.04 -1.54 -29.40
N ASN A 41 1.98 -2.70 -28.74
CA ASN A 41 2.90 -3.81 -28.99
C ASN A 41 4.37 -3.35 -28.99
N GLU A 42 4.75 -2.60 -27.96
CA GLU A 42 6.09 -2.03 -27.75
C GLU A 42 6.54 -0.99 -28.80
N ARG A 43 5.67 -0.65 -29.76
CA ARG A 43 5.95 0.37 -30.77
C ARG A 43 5.27 1.66 -30.38
N GLU A 44 6.04 2.73 -30.34
CA GLU A 44 5.52 4.07 -30.12
C GLU A 44 4.52 4.43 -31.23
N LEU A 45 3.29 4.74 -30.83
CA LEU A 45 2.33 5.35 -31.72
C LEU A 45 2.67 6.82 -31.87
N ARG A 46 2.97 7.25 -33.10
CA ARG A 46 3.16 8.66 -33.46
C ARG A 46 1.81 9.39 -33.55
N ALA A 47 1.00 9.31 -32.50
CA ALA A 47 -0.24 10.03 -32.32
C ALA A 47 -0.39 10.36 -30.83
N GLU A 48 -0.59 11.63 -30.47
CA GLU A 48 -0.76 12.04 -29.08
C GLU A 48 -2.19 11.66 -28.58
N PRO A 49 -2.35 11.07 -27.37
CA PRO A 49 -3.66 10.89 -26.76
C PRO A 49 -4.35 12.24 -26.61
N GLY A 50 -5.51 12.39 -27.24
CA GLY A 50 -6.10 13.69 -27.52
C GLY A 50 -7.02 14.26 -26.43
N ALA A 51 -7.48 13.48 -25.44
CA ALA A 51 -8.27 14.04 -24.34
C ALA A 51 -8.37 13.12 -23.12
N ILE A 52 -8.56 13.70 -21.94
CA ILE A 52 -9.02 13.01 -20.72
C ILE A 52 -10.30 13.72 -20.27
N ASP A 53 -11.40 12.99 -20.07
CA ASP A 53 -12.64 13.59 -19.59
C ASP A 53 -12.62 13.82 -18.06
N SER A 54 -13.68 14.43 -17.52
CA SER A 54 -13.82 14.69 -16.08
C SER A 54 -13.88 13.43 -15.21
N ASN A 55 -14.09 12.26 -15.80
CA ASN A 55 -14.09 10.96 -15.12
C ASN A 55 -12.73 10.24 -15.24
N GLY A 56 -11.73 10.87 -15.86
CA GLY A 56 -10.41 10.28 -16.07
C GLY A 56 -10.33 9.30 -17.25
N ILE A 57 -11.36 9.24 -18.11
CA ILE A 57 -11.34 8.38 -19.30
C ILE A 57 -10.43 9.01 -20.35
N ILE A 58 -9.41 8.23 -20.76
CA ILE A 58 -8.48 8.64 -21.80
C ILE A 58 -9.06 8.30 -23.16
N TYR A 59 -9.22 9.33 -23.99
CA TYR A 59 -9.64 9.23 -25.36
C TYR A 59 -8.42 9.31 -26.28
N PHE A 60 -8.40 8.44 -27.29
CA PHE A 60 -7.31 8.31 -28.24
C PHE A 60 -7.81 8.37 -29.70
N PRO A 61 -7.01 8.90 -30.64
CA PRO A 61 -7.33 8.88 -32.07
C PRO A 61 -7.70 7.49 -32.58
N MET A 62 -8.89 7.35 -33.14
CA MET A 62 -9.47 6.06 -33.52
C MET A 62 -8.64 5.35 -34.59
N HIS A 63 -8.35 6.02 -35.71
CA HIS A 63 -7.68 5.36 -36.84
C HIS A 63 -6.26 4.91 -36.50
N PRO A 64 -5.39 5.73 -35.87
CA PRO A 64 -4.06 5.28 -35.46
C PRO A 64 -4.08 4.08 -34.51
N LEU A 65 -4.98 4.08 -33.52
CA LEU A 65 -5.11 2.95 -32.59
C LEU A 65 -5.61 1.70 -33.29
N CYS A 66 -6.68 1.80 -34.08
CA CYS A 66 -7.22 0.67 -34.82
C CYS A 66 -6.17 0.05 -35.73
N ASN A 67 -5.46 0.88 -36.52
CA ASN A 67 -4.40 0.43 -37.39
C ASN A 67 -3.29 -0.30 -36.63
N ALA A 68 -2.86 0.22 -35.48
CA ALA A 68 -1.80 -0.37 -34.67
C ALA A 68 -2.19 -1.70 -34.01
N LEU A 69 -3.49 -1.86 -33.70
CA LEU A 69 -4.05 -3.10 -33.17
C LEU A 69 -4.42 -4.12 -34.28
N GLY A 70 -4.33 -3.72 -35.55
CA GLY A 70 -4.79 -4.53 -36.69
C GLY A 70 -6.33 -4.62 -36.79
N ILE A 71 -7.03 -3.63 -36.24
CA ILE A 71 -8.48 -3.48 -36.30
C ILE A 71 -8.82 -2.63 -37.52
N THR A 72 -9.82 -3.05 -38.29
CA THR A 72 -10.32 -2.27 -39.42
C THR A 72 -11.43 -1.35 -38.94
N ALA A 73 -11.30 -0.04 -39.14
CA ALA A 73 -12.36 0.93 -38.90
C ALA A 73 -12.99 1.36 -40.24
N LYS A 74 -14.31 1.17 -40.41
CA LYS A 74 -15.05 1.59 -41.61
C LYS A 74 -16.23 2.48 -41.23
N PRO A 75 -16.44 3.62 -41.92
CA PRO A 75 -17.64 4.42 -41.73
C PRO A 75 -18.87 3.63 -42.22
N VAL A 76 -19.93 3.66 -41.42
CA VAL A 76 -21.29 3.19 -41.77
C VAL A 76 -22.16 4.37 -42.18
N SER A 77 -21.97 5.51 -41.53
CA SER A 77 -22.58 6.81 -41.84
C SER A 77 -21.64 7.94 -41.41
N GLN A 78 -22.06 9.20 -41.55
CA GLN A 78 -21.25 10.36 -41.16
C GLN A 78 -20.75 10.29 -39.71
N ASP A 79 -21.57 9.79 -38.79
CA ASP A 79 -21.27 9.76 -37.35
C ASP A 79 -21.17 8.34 -36.78
N THR A 80 -21.14 7.30 -37.62
CA THR A 80 -21.13 5.91 -37.17
C THR A 80 -20.01 5.13 -37.83
N TYR A 81 -19.24 4.40 -37.03
CA TYR A 81 -18.18 3.52 -37.48
C TYR A 81 -18.41 2.09 -37.04
N LYS A 82 -17.90 1.19 -37.86
CA LYS A 82 -17.83 -0.24 -37.64
C LYS A 82 -16.37 -0.62 -37.50
N LEU A 83 -16.01 -1.10 -36.30
CA LEU A 83 -14.70 -1.61 -35.97
C LEU A 83 -14.72 -3.13 -36.07
N THR A 84 -13.85 -3.71 -36.89
CA THR A 84 -13.79 -5.16 -37.11
C THR A 84 -12.41 -5.68 -36.79
N TYR A 85 -12.35 -6.69 -35.94
CA TYR A 85 -11.14 -7.46 -35.67
C TYR A 85 -11.33 -8.90 -36.13
N ALA A 86 -10.90 -9.17 -37.36
CA ALA A 86 -11.14 -10.44 -38.04
C ALA A 86 -10.55 -11.63 -37.28
N LYS A 87 -9.39 -11.44 -36.62
CA LYS A 87 -8.74 -12.49 -35.81
C LYS A 87 -9.66 -13.07 -34.73
N LEU A 88 -10.50 -12.23 -34.12
CA LEU A 88 -11.39 -12.63 -33.02
C LEU A 88 -12.84 -12.79 -33.47
N ASN A 89 -13.12 -12.68 -34.76
CA ASN A 89 -14.49 -12.58 -35.29
C ASN A 89 -15.34 -11.59 -34.49
N ARG A 90 -14.75 -10.43 -34.18
CA ARG A 90 -15.38 -9.40 -33.34
C ARG A 90 -15.65 -8.14 -34.14
N GLU A 91 -16.85 -7.62 -33.95
CA GLU A 91 -17.37 -6.45 -34.60
C GLU A 91 -18.01 -5.52 -33.57
N ILE A 92 -17.65 -4.23 -33.62
CA ILE A 92 -18.19 -3.20 -32.75
C ILE A 92 -18.69 -2.06 -33.61
N THR A 93 -19.99 -1.75 -33.52
CA THR A 93 -20.55 -0.54 -34.09
C THR A 93 -20.62 0.54 -33.02
N ILE A 94 -20.04 1.70 -33.34
CA ILE A 94 -19.91 2.85 -32.44
C ILE A 94 -20.39 4.12 -33.16
N ALA A 95 -21.08 5.00 -32.43
CA ALA A 95 -21.61 6.24 -32.98
C ALA A 95 -21.21 7.46 -32.14
N LYS A 96 -20.94 8.59 -32.82
CA LYS A 96 -20.57 9.87 -32.21
C LYS A 96 -21.64 10.33 -31.21
N GLY A 97 -21.20 10.74 -30.02
CA GLY A 97 -22.08 11.24 -28.96
C GLY A 97 -23.01 10.20 -28.33
N ASN A 98 -22.94 8.93 -28.74
CA ASN A 98 -23.79 7.88 -28.19
C ASN A 98 -23.14 7.24 -26.95
N LYS A 99 -23.99 6.75 -26.03
CA LYS A 99 -23.61 5.92 -24.88
C LYS A 99 -23.86 4.44 -25.12
N THR A 100 -24.36 4.10 -26.30
CA THR A 100 -24.63 2.73 -26.72
C THR A 100 -23.58 2.29 -27.71
N ILE A 101 -23.11 1.05 -27.56
CA ILE A 101 -22.36 0.34 -28.61
C ILE A 101 -23.08 -0.93 -28.98
N ILE A 102 -22.78 -1.46 -30.17
CA ILE A 102 -23.30 -2.74 -30.60
C ILE A 102 -22.12 -3.67 -30.83
N ILE A 103 -22.00 -4.74 -30.04
CA ILE A 103 -20.95 -5.76 -30.18
C ILE A 103 -21.60 -7.00 -30.78
N ASN A 104 -21.14 -7.42 -31.95
CA ASN A 104 -21.68 -8.59 -32.66
C ASN A 104 -23.22 -8.61 -32.73
N GLY A 105 -23.84 -7.44 -32.92
CA GLY A 105 -25.30 -7.27 -32.99
C GLY A 105 -26.01 -7.06 -31.65
N ILE A 106 -25.32 -7.19 -30.52
CA ILE A 106 -25.89 -7.01 -29.16
C ILE A 106 -25.60 -5.59 -28.66
N SER A 107 -26.64 -4.91 -28.17
CA SER A 107 -26.54 -3.55 -27.65
C SER A 107 -26.04 -3.53 -26.20
N HIS A 108 -25.03 -2.70 -25.92
CA HIS A 108 -24.48 -2.48 -24.58
C HIS A 108 -24.56 -0.99 -24.22
N GLN A 109 -25.10 -0.69 -23.02
CA GLN A 109 -25.15 0.67 -22.46
C GLN A 109 -23.89 0.98 -21.66
N LEU A 110 -23.37 2.19 -21.85
CA LEU A 110 -22.18 2.69 -21.17
C LEU A 110 -22.50 3.95 -20.36
N SER A 111 -21.74 4.19 -19.32
CA SER A 111 -21.86 5.40 -18.49
C SER A 111 -21.28 6.65 -19.17
N PHE A 112 -20.45 6.45 -20.20
CA PHE A 112 -19.70 7.47 -20.92
C PHE A 112 -19.99 7.47 -22.42
N ASN A 113 -19.65 8.57 -23.10
CA ASN A 113 -19.80 8.68 -24.55
C ASN A 113 -18.71 7.88 -25.26
N VAL A 114 -19.11 7.12 -26.28
CA VAL A 114 -18.26 6.18 -26.99
C VAL A 114 -17.31 6.88 -27.97
N MET A 115 -17.77 7.94 -28.62
CA MET A 115 -16.99 8.60 -29.65
C MET A 115 -17.22 10.11 -29.64
N GLY A 116 -16.13 10.86 -29.81
CA GLY A 116 -16.12 12.30 -30.01
C GLY A 116 -15.28 12.72 -31.21
N THR A 117 -15.13 14.03 -31.43
CA THR A 117 -14.18 14.59 -32.39
C THR A 117 -13.18 15.50 -31.69
N TYR A 118 -11.95 15.52 -32.18
CA TYR A 118 -10.88 16.41 -31.72
C TYR A 118 -10.16 17.03 -32.91
N PRO A 119 -9.94 18.36 -32.92
CA PRO A 119 -9.27 19.03 -34.02
C PRO A 119 -7.75 18.74 -33.99
N VAL A 120 -7.23 18.19 -35.07
CA VAL A 120 -5.79 18.00 -35.31
C VAL A 120 -5.42 18.79 -36.56
N GLY A 121 -4.97 20.04 -36.35
CA GLY A 121 -4.75 20.98 -37.46
C GLY A 121 -6.07 21.36 -38.14
N THR A 122 -6.20 21.05 -39.43
CA THR A 122 -7.44 21.29 -40.21
C THR A 122 -8.33 20.05 -40.33
N ILE A 123 -7.97 18.94 -39.67
CA ILE A 123 -8.68 17.66 -39.75
C ILE A 123 -9.41 17.42 -38.43
N GLU A 124 -10.69 17.02 -38.48
CA GLU A 124 -11.38 16.45 -37.32
C GLU A 124 -11.04 14.95 -37.22
N GLU A 125 -10.39 14.54 -36.14
CA GLU A 125 -10.13 13.13 -35.87
C GLU A 125 -11.16 12.58 -34.88
N TYR A 126 -11.63 11.35 -35.11
CA TYR A 126 -12.55 10.68 -34.20
C TYR A 126 -11.80 10.12 -33.00
N MET A 127 -12.32 10.38 -31.82
CA MET A 127 -11.72 10.01 -30.55
C MET A 127 -12.54 8.91 -29.89
N ILE A 128 -11.88 7.84 -29.45
CA ILE A 128 -12.51 6.68 -28.79
C ILE A 128 -11.87 6.40 -27.43
N PRO A 129 -12.61 5.83 -26.47
CA PRO A 129 -12.10 5.52 -25.13
C PRO A 129 -11.06 4.40 -25.25
N LEU A 130 -9.79 4.74 -24.99
CA LEU A 130 -8.63 3.89 -25.26
C LEU A 130 -8.75 2.54 -24.57
N LYS A 131 -8.85 2.55 -23.24
CA LYS A 131 -8.93 1.34 -22.44
C LYS A 131 -10.09 0.45 -22.88
N TYR A 132 -11.26 1.04 -23.04
CA TYR A 132 -12.46 0.30 -23.38
C TYR A 132 -12.32 -0.40 -24.73
N ILE A 133 -11.94 0.32 -25.80
CA ILE A 133 -11.82 -0.28 -27.13
C ILE A 133 -10.72 -1.35 -27.17
N VAL A 134 -9.58 -1.10 -26.54
CA VAL A 134 -8.49 -2.09 -26.45
C VAL A 134 -8.97 -3.38 -25.80
N GLU A 135 -9.63 -3.30 -24.64
CA GLU A 135 -10.11 -4.46 -23.89
C GLU A 135 -11.17 -5.26 -24.67
N GLN A 136 -12.02 -4.57 -25.43
CA GLN A 136 -13.01 -5.25 -26.28
C GLN A 136 -12.35 -6.12 -27.35
N PHE A 137 -11.16 -5.78 -27.82
CA PHE A 137 -10.42 -6.58 -28.81
C PHE A 137 -9.36 -7.49 -28.18
N GLY A 138 -9.49 -7.78 -26.89
CA GLY A 138 -8.62 -8.69 -26.17
C GLY A 138 -7.25 -8.13 -25.83
N GLY A 139 -7.03 -6.82 -25.98
CA GLY A 139 -5.82 -6.16 -25.52
C GLY A 139 -5.89 -5.74 -24.04
N GLU A 140 -4.77 -5.33 -23.48
CA GLU A 140 -4.66 -4.74 -22.15
C GLU A 140 -4.08 -3.32 -22.24
N VAL A 141 -4.51 -2.45 -21.33
CA VAL A 141 -3.95 -1.10 -21.17
C VAL A 141 -3.29 -0.98 -19.81
N ASN A 142 -1.98 -0.77 -19.84
CA ASN A 142 -1.12 -0.59 -18.68
C ASN A 142 -0.68 0.87 -18.63
N PHE A 143 -1.01 1.56 -17.53
CA PHE A 143 -0.59 2.93 -17.30
C PHE A 143 0.71 2.95 -16.50
N ALA A 144 1.69 3.72 -16.96
CA ALA A 144 2.93 4.02 -16.26
C ALA A 144 2.98 5.54 -15.99
N PRO A 145 2.25 6.05 -14.98
CA PRO A 145 2.11 7.48 -14.71
C PRO A 145 3.46 8.17 -14.48
N GLU A 146 4.39 7.50 -13.80
CA GLU A 146 5.74 7.98 -13.51
C GLU A 146 6.60 8.17 -14.77
N LEU A 147 6.30 7.43 -15.84
CA LEU A 147 6.97 7.55 -17.13
C LEU A 147 6.20 8.43 -18.10
N LYS A 148 4.98 8.88 -17.74
CA LYS A 148 4.00 9.48 -18.65
C LYS A 148 3.78 8.59 -19.89
N ARG A 149 3.60 7.28 -19.70
CA ARG A 149 3.43 6.31 -20.79
C ARG A 149 2.19 5.46 -20.61
N ILE A 150 1.58 5.07 -21.73
CA ILE A 150 0.55 4.05 -21.81
C ILE A 150 1.09 2.91 -22.65
N TYR A 151 1.05 1.70 -22.12
CA TYR A 151 1.40 0.48 -22.84
C TYR A 151 0.12 -0.27 -23.16
N VAL A 152 -0.08 -0.52 -24.44
CA VAL A 152 -1.23 -1.21 -24.99
C VAL A 152 -0.71 -2.50 -25.60
N THR A 153 -1.24 -3.63 -25.15
CA THR A 153 -1.04 -4.91 -25.85
C THR A 153 -2.14 -5.07 -26.88
N GLY A 154 -1.78 -5.57 -28.06
CA GLY A 154 -2.74 -6.15 -29.00
C GLY A 154 -2.76 -7.64 -28.76
N ASP A 155 -3.97 -8.22 -28.66
CA ASP A 155 -4.15 -9.68 -28.64
C ASP A 155 -3.47 -10.35 -27.42
N ALA A 156 -3.97 -10.05 -26.21
CA ALA A 156 -3.46 -10.55 -24.93
C ALA A 156 -4.40 -11.62 -24.35
N PRO A 157 -4.21 -12.90 -24.70
CA PRO A 157 -5.02 -13.98 -24.16
C PRO A 157 -4.75 -14.22 -22.67
N ILE A 158 -5.79 -14.62 -21.95
CA ILE A 158 -5.70 -15.12 -20.58
C ILE A 158 -4.92 -16.43 -20.62
N LYS A 159 -3.78 -16.44 -19.93
CA LYS A 159 -2.92 -17.62 -19.80
C LYS A 159 -3.25 -18.34 -18.50
N PHE A 160 -4.14 -19.32 -18.58
CA PHE A 160 -4.53 -20.12 -17.43
C PHE A 160 -3.33 -20.92 -16.90
N LYS A 161 -3.05 -20.75 -15.61
CA LYS A 161 -2.00 -21.49 -14.90
C LYS A 161 -2.44 -22.88 -14.50
N ASP A 162 -3.74 -23.08 -14.33
CA ASP A 162 -4.34 -24.35 -13.95
C ASP A 162 -5.20 -24.88 -15.10
N LYS A 163 -4.88 -26.09 -15.55
CA LYS A 163 -5.56 -26.72 -16.67
C LYS A 163 -7.02 -27.06 -16.37
N ALA A 164 -7.34 -27.47 -15.14
CA ALA A 164 -8.71 -27.81 -14.77
C ALA A 164 -9.59 -26.55 -14.70
N LEU A 165 -9.01 -25.42 -14.27
CA LEU A 165 -9.67 -24.11 -14.38
C LEU A 165 -9.91 -23.74 -15.84
N GLU A 166 -8.88 -23.86 -16.70
CA GLU A 166 -9.03 -23.59 -18.14
C GLU A 166 -10.12 -24.44 -18.79
N GLU A 167 -10.11 -25.76 -18.56
CA GLU A 167 -11.10 -26.70 -19.09
C GLU A 167 -12.53 -26.33 -18.63
N SER A 168 -12.69 -25.92 -17.37
CA SER A 168 -13.98 -25.47 -16.84
C SER A 168 -14.47 -24.18 -17.51
N VAL A 169 -13.57 -23.21 -17.75
CA VAL A 169 -13.89 -21.96 -18.44
C VAL A 169 -14.19 -22.21 -19.93
N ARG A 170 -13.45 -23.11 -20.60
CA ARG A 170 -13.70 -23.49 -21.99
C ARG A 170 -15.07 -24.12 -22.18
N ALA A 171 -15.47 -25.00 -21.24
CA ALA A 171 -16.79 -25.60 -21.26
C ALA A 171 -17.89 -24.54 -21.13
N LEU A 172 -17.72 -23.56 -20.23
CA LEU A 172 -18.69 -22.50 -20.00
C LEU A 172 -18.79 -21.51 -21.18
N THR A 173 -17.66 -21.11 -21.74
CA THR A 173 -17.56 -20.20 -22.90
C THR A 173 -17.88 -20.88 -24.23
N LYS A 174 -18.10 -22.21 -24.24
CA LYS A 174 -18.30 -23.04 -25.45
C LYS A 174 -17.18 -22.85 -26.48
N LYS A 175 -15.95 -22.66 -26.00
CA LYS A 175 -14.75 -22.38 -26.80
C LYS A 175 -13.68 -23.45 -26.59
N PRO A 176 -13.83 -24.64 -27.21
CA PRO A 176 -12.97 -25.80 -26.95
C PRO A 176 -11.54 -25.62 -27.44
N VAL A 177 -11.31 -24.72 -28.41
CA VAL A 177 -10.01 -24.44 -29.02
C VAL A 177 -9.80 -22.93 -29.15
N GLY A 178 -8.54 -22.55 -29.33
CA GLY A 178 -8.13 -21.15 -29.50
C GLY A 178 -8.01 -20.40 -28.18
N ASP A 179 -7.60 -19.15 -28.30
CA ASP A 179 -7.26 -18.28 -27.18
C ASP A 179 -8.51 -17.74 -26.47
N ILE A 180 -8.46 -17.62 -25.15
CA ILE A 180 -9.51 -17.01 -24.31
C ILE A 180 -9.06 -15.61 -23.92
N TYR A 181 -9.94 -14.62 -24.04
CA TYR A 181 -9.64 -13.22 -23.72
C TYR A 181 -10.51 -12.70 -22.57
N LYS A 182 -10.15 -11.53 -22.02
CA LYS A 182 -10.93 -10.87 -20.97
C LYS A 182 -12.42 -10.70 -21.33
N PHE A 183 -12.73 -10.34 -22.57
CA PHE A 183 -14.12 -10.22 -23.00
C PHE A 183 -14.85 -11.56 -23.11
N ASP A 184 -14.16 -12.70 -23.30
CA ASP A 184 -14.82 -14.02 -23.34
C ASP A 184 -15.35 -14.40 -21.96
N VAL A 185 -14.73 -13.88 -20.90
CA VAL A 185 -15.08 -14.16 -19.50
C VAL A 185 -15.87 -13.03 -18.83
N GLN A 186 -16.05 -11.89 -19.50
CA GLN A 186 -16.73 -10.72 -18.92
C GLN A 186 -18.20 -11.00 -18.60
N ASP A 187 -18.85 -11.92 -19.32
CA ASP A 187 -20.26 -12.27 -19.13
C ASP A 187 -20.44 -13.50 -18.20
N ILE A 188 -19.37 -13.95 -17.55
CA ILE A 188 -19.41 -15.03 -16.56
C ILE A 188 -19.74 -14.44 -15.19
N PHE A 189 -21.00 -14.59 -14.79
CA PHE A 189 -21.49 -14.17 -13.47
C PHE A 189 -21.44 -15.27 -12.41
N SER A 190 -21.34 -16.53 -12.82
CA SER A 190 -21.36 -17.70 -11.95
C SER A 190 -20.37 -18.75 -12.42
N LEU A 191 -19.55 -19.26 -11.51
CA LEU A 191 -18.56 -20.28 -11.80
C LEU A 191 -18.54 -21.35 -10.71
N ASP A 192 -18.85 -22.58 -11.10
CA ASP A 192 -18.72 -23.76 -10.25
C ASP A 192 -17.48 -24.55 -10.67
N LEU A 193 -16.51 -24.57 -9.77
CA LEU A 193 -15.22 -25.21 -9.89
C LEU A 193 -15.03 -26.29 -8.82
N SER A 194 -16.12 -26.75 -8.20
CA SER A 194 -16.04 -27.72 -7.11
C SER A 194 -15.50 -29.08 -7.60
N ALA A 195 -14.65 -29.71 -6.78
CA ALA A 195 -14.08 -31.04 -7.02
C ALA A 195 -13.38 -31.22 -8.38
N LYS A 196 -12.71 -30.16 -8.87
CA LYS A 196 -11.98 -30.17 -10.16
C LYS A 196 -10.49 -30.43 -10.03
N GLY A 197 -9.96 -30.53 -8.80
CA GLY A 197 -8.53 -30.71 -8.55
C GLY A 197 -7.68 -29.47 -8.80
N ILE A 198 -8.30 -28.28 -8.79
CA ILE A 198 -7.65 -27.00 -9.05
C ILE A 198 -6.67 -26.66 -7.93
N THR A 199 -5.53 -26.11 -8.31
CA THR A 199 -4.45 -25.69 -7.42
C THR A 199 -4.16 -24.19 -7.50
N ASN A 200 -4.42 -23.58 -8.66
CA ASN A 200 -4.15 -22.16 -8.91
C ASN A 200 -5.38 -21.47 -9.53
N ILE A 201 -5.76 -20.33 -8.96
CA ILE A 201 -6.89 -19.51 -9.40
C ILE A 201 -6.49 -18.07 -9.73
N ASP A 202 -5.20 -17.78 -9.94
CA ASP A 202 -4.70 -16.41 -10.15
C ASP A 202 -5.38 -15.71 -11.32
N ASP A 203 -5.81 -16.48 -12.32
CA ASP A 203 -6.43 -15.97 -13.54
C ASP A 203 -7.90 -15.58 -13.32
N LEU A 204 -8.50 -15.92 -12.16
CA LEU A 204 -9.82 -15.39 -11.78
C LEU A 204 -9.82 -13.87 -11.60
N LYS A 205 -8.65 -13.21 -11.50
CA LYS A 205 -8.53 -11.75 -11.48
C LYS A 205 -9.16 -11.06 -12.70
N TYR A 206 -9.37 -11.78 -13.81
CA TYR A 206 -9.98 -11.27 -15.03
C TYR A 206 -11.53 -11.35 -15.05
N PHE A 207 -12.15 -12.03 -14.07
CA PHE A 207 -13.58 -12.32 -14.02
C PHE A 207 -14.33 -11.25 -13.22
N GLU A 208 -14.20 -9.98 -13.64
CA GLU A 208 -14.62 -8.80 -12.86
C GLU A 208 -16.13 -8.76 -12.51
N ASN A 209 -16.97 -9.45 -13.29
CA ASN A 209 -18.42 -9.51 -13.10
C ASN A 209 -18.89 -10.74 -12.33
N LEU A 210 -17.98 -11.54 -11.77
CA LEU A 210 -18.33 -12.76 -11.04
C LEU A 210 -19.09 -12.43 -9.74
N THR A 211 -20.24 -13.08 -9.57
CA THR A 211 -21.13 -12.91 -8.40
C THR A 211 -21.27 -14.18 -7.56
N TYR A 212 -21.04 -15.34 -8.17
CA TYR A 212 -21.06 -16.66 -7.53
C TYR A 212 -19.77 -17.42 -7.87
N LEU A 213 -19.07 -17.89 -6.85
CA LEU A 213 -17.89 -18.72 -6.99
C LEU A 213 -17.93 -19.91 -6.03
N ASP A 214 -17.92 -21.12 -6.58
CA ASP A 214 -17.74 -22.34 -5.81
C ASP A 214 -16.41 -22.99 -6.17
N ILE A 215 -15.49 -23.05 -5.21
CA ILE A 215 -14.17 -23.66 -5.37
C ILE A 215 -13.97 -24.80 -4.37
N ARG A 216 -15.05 -25.41 -3.87
CA ARG A 216 -14.97 -26.47 -2.87
C ARG A 216 -14.20 -27.70 -3.36
N ASP A 217 -13.61 -28.44 -2.41
CA ASP A 217 -12.99 -29.75 -2.64
C ASP A 217 -11.88 -29.72 -3.71
N ASN A 218 -11.01 -28.72 -3.61
CA ASN A 218 -9.85 -28.52 -4.48
C ASN A 218 -8.55 -28.54 -3.68
N LYS A 219 -7.46 -28.03 -4.25
CA LYS A 219 -6.12 -27.99 -3.63
C LYS A 219 -5.56 -26.56 -3.63
N ILE A 220 -6.44 -25.57 -3.48
CA ILE A 220 -6.08 -24.15 -3.52
C ILE A 220 -5.47 -23.76 -2.19
N SER A 221 -4.30 -23.10 -2.24
CA SER A 221 -3.58 -22.59 -1.08
C SER A 221 -3.48 -21.06 -1.04
N ASN A 222 -4.02 -20.36 -2.05
CA ASN A 222 -3.99 -18.91 -2.14
C ASN A 222 -5.28 -18.35 -2.78
N LEU A 223 -5.92 -17.39 -2.10
CA LEU A 223 -7.12 -16.68 -2.57
C LEU A 223 -6.85 -15.21 -2.97
N SER A 224 -5.60 -14.79 -3.16
CA SER A 224 -5.31 -13.39 -3.55
C SER A 224 -6.00 -12.96 -4.85
N ALA A 225 -6.29 -13.91 -5.75
CA ALA A 225 -6.98 -13.66 -7.00
C ALA A 225 -8.38 -13.06 -6.84
N ILE A 226 -9.06 -13.36 -5.72
CA ILE A 226 -10.45 -12.93 -5.50
C ILE A 226 -10.57 -11.58 -4.78
N GLU A 227 -9.45 -10.93 -4.38
CA GLU A 227 -9.46 -9.65 -3.65
C GLU A 227 -10.17 -8.51 -4.41
N ASN A 228 -10.12 -8.55 -5.74
CA ASN A 228 -10.76 -7.55 -6.59
C ASN A 228 -12.16 -7.92 -7.05
N LEU A 229 -12.66 -9.12 -6.72
CA LEU A 229 -13.98 -9.61 -7.11
C LEU A 229 -15.07 -9.07 -6.16
N LYS A 230 -15.16 -7.74 -6.06
CA LYS A 230 -16.02 -7.02 -5.11
C LYS A 230 -17.52 -7.25 -5.35
N GLY A 231 -17.88 -7.77 -6.53
CA GLY A 231 -19.24 -8.16 -6.90
C GLY A 231 -19.67 -9.52 -6.38
N LEU A 232 -18.76 -10.32 -5.77
CA LEU A 232 -19.10 -11.61 -5.19
C LEU A 232 -20.16 -11.46 -4.11
N THR A 233 -21.20 -12.29 -4.20
CA THR A 233 -22.28 -12.42 -3.22
C THR A 233 -22.40 -13.83 -2.66
N ALA A 234 -21.84 -14.83 -3.37
CA ALA A 234 -21.75 -16.21 -2.95
C ALA A 234 -20.32 -16.73 -3.14
N LEU A 235 -19.73 -17.29 -2.07
CA LEU A 235 -18.38 -17.84 -2.08
C LEU A 235 -18.31 -19.11 -1.23
N PHE A 236 -17.94 -20.23 -1.86
CA PHE A 236 -17.79 -21.53 -1.22
C PHE A 236 -16.36 -22.06 -1.38
N VAL A 237 -15.69 -22.39 -0.28
CA VAL A 237 -14.23 -22.65 -0.26
C VAL A 237 -13.79 -23.86 0.55
N LYS A 238 -14.71 -24.60 1.20
CA LYS A 238 -14.34 -25.78 2.00
C LYS A 238 -13.61 -26.84 1.19
N GLY A 239 -12.83 -27.69 1.87
CA GLY A 239 -12.11 -28.79 1.23
C GLY A 239 -10.89 -28.36 0.42
N ASN A 240 -10.36 -27.16 0.68
CA ASN A 240 -9.06 -26.69 0.18
C ASN A 240 -7.96 -26.83 1.25
N ASP A 241 -6.80 -26.19 1.04
CA ASP A 241 -5.69 -26.21 2.00
C ASP A 241 -6.18 -25.81 3.42
N PRO A 242 -5.92 -26.62 4.47
CA PRO A 242 -6.33 -26.28 5.83
C PRO A 242 -5.72 -24.99 6.40
N SER A 243 -4.61 -24.52 5.82
CA SER A 243 -3.92 -23.27 6.18
C SER A 243 -4.37 -22.06 5.36
N LEU A 244 -5.36 -22.22 4.48
CA LEU A 244 -5.84 -21.18 3.58
C LEU A 244 -6.35 -19.95 4.35
N ASP A 245 -5.73 -18.79 4.13
CA ASP A 245 -6.26 -17.51 4.61
C ASP A 245 -7.45 -17.09 3.73
N VAL A 246 -8.64 -17.50 4.17
CA VAL A 246 -9.88 -17.16 3.47
C VAL A 246 -10.28 -15.71 3.69
N PHE A 247 -10.00 -15.18 4.89
CA PHE A 247 -10.61 -13.94 5.33
C PHE A 247 -9.90 -12.71 4.75
N THR A 248 -8.56 -12.67 4.74
CA THR A 248 -7.82 -11.49 4.29
C THR A 248 -8.23 -11.04 2.87
N PRO A 249 -8.35 -11.93 1.87
CA PRO A 249 -8.67 -11.53 0.50
C PRO A 249 -10.09 -10.97 0.35
N ILE A 250 -11.04 -11.42 1.17
CA ILE A 250 -12.43 -10.98 1.07
C ILE A 250 -12.79 -9.88 2.07
N ALA A 251 -11.90 -9.52 3.00
CA ALA A 251 -12.22 -8.65 4.15
C ALA A 251 -12.89 -7.33 3.74
N MET A 252 -12.49 -6.75 2.61
CA MET A 252 -13.02 -5.46 2.12
C MET A 252 -14.46 -5.52 1.59
N PHE A 253 -14.95 -6.71 1.24
CA PHE A 253 -16.31 -6.91 0.71
C PHE A 253 -17.03 -8.08 1.38
N TYR A 254 -16.51 -8.60 2.49
CA TYR A 254 -17.07 -9.76 3.20
C TYR A 254 -18.54 -9.56 3.59
N GLU A 255 -18.94 -8.33 3.89
CA GLU A 255 -20.33 -7.99 4.18
C GLU A 255 -21.30 -8.22 3.01
N ASN A 256 -20.79 -8.19 1.77
CA ASN A 256 -21.57 -8.43 0.57
C ASN A 256 -21.78 -9.94 0.33
N ILE A 257 -21.01 -10.80 1.01
CA ILE A 257 -21.14 -12.25 0.91
C ILE A 257 -22.37 -12.71 1.71
N LYS A 258 -23.43 -13.03 0.96
CA LYS A 258 -24.73 -13.48 1.48
C LYS A 258 -24.77 -14.99 1.68
N GLN A 259 -24.06 -15.73 0.84
CA GLN A 259 -24.01 -17.20 0.87
C GLN A 259 -22.57 -17.66 0.96
N THR A 260 -22.25 -18.46 1.97
CA THR A 260 -20.90 -18.98 2.15
C THR A 260 -20.87 -20.20 3.06
N ASP A 261 -19.88 -21.05 2.87
CA ASP A 261 -19.55 -22.16 3.75
C ASP A 261 -18.42 -21.85 4.75
N ILE A 262 -17.92 -20.61 4.76
CA ILE A 262 -16.86 -20.16 5.69
C ILE A 262 -17.32 -20.36 7.12
N SER A 263 -16.61 -21.21 7.85
CA SER A 263 -16.86 -21.50 9.26
C SER A 263 -16.03 -20.60 10.17
N PHE A 264 -16.62 -20.26 11.33
CA PHE A 264 -15.91 -19.61 12.42
C PHE A 264 -15.19 -20.67 13.26
N ASP A 265 -14.06 -21.18 12.75
CA ASP A 265 -13.24 -22.19 13.43
C ASP A 265 -12.01 -21.55 14.08
N VAL A 266 -12.25 -20.44 14.78
CA VAL A 266 -11.22 -19.69 15.48
C VAL A 266 -11.18 -20.12 16.95
N LYS A 267 -9.98 -20.42 17.45
CA LYS A 267 -9.76 -20.59 18.88
C LYS A 267 -9.71 -19.23 19.57
N LEU A 268 -10.83 -18.85 20.17
CA LEU A 268 -10.94 -17.59 20.92
C LEU A 268 -10.22 -17.65 22.26
N ASP A 269 -9.73 -16.48 22.69
CA ASP A 269 -9.45 -16.21 24.10
C ASP A 269 -10.76 -16.35 24.90
N SER A 270 -10.74 -17.02 26.05
CA SER A 270 -11.96 -17.31 26.81
C SER A 270 -12.65 -16.04 27.35
N ASN A 271 -11.88 -15.00 27.70
CA ASN A 271 -12.44 -13.73 28.14
C ASN A 271 -13.01 -12.94 26.96
N LEU A 272 -12.36 -13.03 25.79
CA LEU A 272 -12.91 -12.46 24.55
C LEU A 272 -14.21 -13.17 24.16
N GLU A 273 -14.23 -14.51 24.20
CA GLU A 273 -15.43 -15.29 23.90
C GLU A 273 -16.59 -14.88 24.82
N LEU A 274 -16.35 -14.75 26.13
CA LEU A 274 -17.36 -14.28 27.08
C LEU A 274 -17.87 -12.87 26.72
N ALA A 275 -16.96 -11.96 26.37
CA ALA A 275 -17.34 -10.60 25.95
C ALA A 275 -18.18 -10.61 24.67
N ILE A 276 -17.80 -11.42 23.68
CA ILE A 276 -18.57 -11.60 22.44
C ILE A 276 -19.95 -12.16 22.75
N ARG A 277 -20.03 -13.26 23.50
CA ARG A 277 -21.30 -13.90 23.88
C ARG A 277 -22.25 -12.94 24.59
N THR A 278 -21.71 -12.09 25.45
CA THR A 278 -22.46 -11.03 26.12
C THR A 278 -22.98 -10.01 25.11
N ALA A 279 -22.14 -9.54 24.19
CA ALA A 279 -22.52 -8.56 23.16
C ALA A 279 -23.61 -9.07 22.21
N ILE A 280 -23.52 -10.33 21.78
CA ILE A 280 -24.51 -10.95 20.88
C ILE A 280 -25.69 -11.61 21.62
N LYS A 281 -25.72 -11.53 22.96
CA LYS A 281 -26.75 -12.15 23.81
C LYS A 281 -26.94 -13.66 23.56
N LYS A 282 -25.85 -14.37 23.30
CA LYS A 282 -25.83 -15.82 22.99
C LYS A 282 -24.93 -16.56 23.98
N THR A 283 -25.54 -17.07 25.05
CA THR A 283 -24.83 -17.68 26.18
C THR A 283 -24.31 -19.09 25.89
N THR A 284 -24.91 -19.81 24.94
CA THR A 284 -24.55 -21.20 24.60
C THR A 284 -24.48 -21.40 23.08
N GLY A 285 -23.99 -22.57 22.66
CA GLY A 285 -23.86 -22.94 21.25
C GLY A 285 -22.67 -22.29 20.54
N LYS A 286 -22.43 -22.71 19.30
CA LYS A 286 -21.34 -22.21 18.45
C LYS A 286 -21.61 -20.76 18.05
N ILE A 287 -20.59 -19.89 18.16
CA ILE A 287 -20.61 -18.54 17.59
C ILE A 287 -20.36 -18.68 16.08
N GLU A 288 -21.23 -18.10 15.27
CA GLU A 288 -21.13 -18.11 13.82
C GLU A 288 -20.80 -16.71 13.28
N PRO A 289 -20.19 -16.58 12.08
CA PRO A 289 -19.84 -15.26 11.54
C PRO A 289 -21.05 -14.33 11.42
N LYS A 290 -22.22 -14.87 11.10
CA LYS A 290 -23.48 -14.11 11.01
C LYS A 290 -23.90 -13.47 12.34
N ASP A 291 -23.48 -14.04 13.48
CA ASP A 291 -23.82 -13.53 14.80
C ASP A 291 -23.04 -12.23 15.12
N ILE A 292 -21.82 -12.08 14.58
CA ILE A 292 -20.89 -11.00 14.95
C ILE A 292 -20.60 -10.01 13.81
N ARG A 293 -20.80 -10.40 12.54
CA ARG A 293 -20.45 -9.57 11.37
C ARG A 293 -21.15 -8.21 11.33
N GLY A 294 -22.33 -8.11 11.93
CA GLY A 294 -23.17 -6.91 11.95
C GLY A 294 -22.97 -6.00 13.16
N LEU A 295 -22.07 -6.35 14.10
CA LEU A 295 -21.80 -5.51 15.26
C LEU A 295 -21.17 -4.19 14.82
N ALA A 296 -21.82 -3.08 15.16
CA ALA A 296 -21.31 -1.73 14.89
C ALA A 296 -20.41 -1.20 16.03
N GLU A 297 -20.64 -1.67 17.26
CA GLU A 297 -19.88 -1.27 18.44
C GLU A 297 -19.57 -2.50 19.29
N PHE A 298 -18.34 -2.58 19.82
CA PHE A 298 -17.92 -3.66 20.71
C PHE A 298 -17.05 -3.12 21.83
N ASN A 299 -17.43 -3.40 23.07
CA ASN A 299 -16.66 -3.05 24.26
C ASN A 299 -16.27 -4.34 25.00
N ALA A 300 -14.96 -4.55 25.12
CA ALA A 300 -14.37 -5.60 25.94
C ALA A 300 -13.25 -5.03 26.83
N SER A 301 -13.45 -3.82 27.35
CA SER A 301 -12.53 -3.18 28.28
C SER A 301 -12.44 -3.93 29.61
N GLY A 302 -11.23 -4.03 30.16
CA GLY A 302 -11.01 -4.56 31.51
C GLY A 302 -11.28 -6.05 31.65
N LYS A 303 -11.24 -6.82 30.56
CA LYS A 303 -11.62 -8.25 30.53
C LYS A 303 -10.44 -9.20 30.67
N LYS A 304 -9.21 -8.69 30.82
CA LYS A 304 -7.97 -9.51 30.87
C LYS A 304 -7.78 -10.35 29.60
N ILE A 305 -8.14 -9.78 28.46
CA ILE A 305 -7.97 -10.42 27.14
C ILE A 305 -6.49 -10.37 26.76
N LEU A 306 -5.97 -11.51 26.26
CA LEU A 306 -4.60 -11.63 25.74
C LEU A 306 -4.57 -11.64 24.22
N SER A 307 -5.53 -12.35 23.60
CA SER A 307 -5.65 -12.47 22.15
C SER A 307 -6.99 -11.94 21.65
N ILE A 308 -6.93 -11.20 20.54
CA ILE A 308 -8.11 -10.67 19.83
C ILE A 308 -8.40 -11.42 18.52
N GLU A 309 -7.86 -12.63 18.39
CA GLU A 309 -8.16 -13.50 17.25
C GLU A 309 -9.68 -13.72 17.12
N GLY A 310 -10.20 -13.69 15.90
CA GLY A 310 -11.65 -13.73 15.63
C GLY A 310 -12.33 -12.36 15.52
N LEU A 311 -11.71 -11.26 16.01
CA LEU A 311 -12.25 -9.91 15.77
C LEU A 311 -12.23 -9.50 14.29
N ASN A 312 -11.40 -10.13 13.47
CA ASN A 312 -11.34 -9.88 12.03
C ASN A 312 -12.72 -10.07 11.35
N TYR A 313 -13.57 -10.97 11.85
CA TYR A 313 -14.90 -11.22 11.31
C TYR A 313 -15.94 -10.13 11.62
N MET A 314 -15.64 -9.18 12.51
CA MET A 314 -16.55 -8.09 12.90
C MET A 314 -16.43 -6.88 11.95
N VAL A 315 -16.58 -7.13 10.66
CA VAL A 315 -16.29 -6.17 9.56
C VAL A 315 -17.11 -4.88 9.59
N SER A 316 -18.24 -4.87 10.30
CA SER A 316 -19.11 -3.70 10.43
C SER A 316 -18.72 -2.75 11.57
N LEU A 317 -17.70 -3.09 12.37
CA LEU A 317 -17.33 -2.29 13.54
C LEU A 317 -16.93 -0.86 13.17
N LYS A 318 -17.53 0.08 13.88
CA LYS A 318 -17.22 1.50 13.86
C LYS A 318 -16.57 1.97 15.17
N LYS A 319 -16.95 1.36 16.29
CA LYS A 319 -16.35 1.67 17.60
C LYS A 319 -15.87 0.41 18.29
N LEU A 320 -14.62 0.44 18.74
CA LEU A 320 -13.99 -0.70 19.41
C LEU A 320 -13.24 -0.23 20.66
N ASP A 321 -13.65 -0.72 21.82
CA ASP A 321 -12.97 -0.49 23.09
C ASP A 321 -12.39 -1.80 23.63
N LEU A 322 -11.05 -1.86 23.63
CA LEU A 322 -10.23 -2.97 24.12
C LEU A 322 -9.27 -2.51 25.21
N SER A 323 -9.58 -1.40 25.87
CA SER A 323 -8.73 -0.81 26.91
C SER A 323 -8.57 -1.72 28.14
N ASN A 324 -7.52 -1.50 28.93
CA ASN A 324 -7.27 -2.22 30.18
C ASN A 324 -7.23 -3.75 30.01
N ASN A 325 -6.52 -4.23 28.99
CA ASN A 325 -6.31 -5.64 28.72
C ASN A 325 -4.80 -5.96 28.70
N SER A 326 -4.41 -7.10 28.12
CA SER A 326 -3.01 -7.50 27.98
C SER A 326 -2.71 -7.88 26.52
N ILE A 327 -3.30 -7.11 25.60
CA ILE A 327 -3.19 -7.31 24.16
C ILE A 327 -1.83 -6.81 23.68
N LEU A 328 -1.17 -7.62 22.85
CA LEU A 328 0.12 -7.30 22.21
C LEU A 328 0.02 -7.25 20.68
N ASN A 329 -0.85 -8.06 20.08
CA ASN A 329 -0.96 -8.24 18.64
C ASN A 329 -2.27 -7.62 18.12
N LEU A 330 -2.15 -6.67 17.18
CA LEU A 330 -3.27 -5.99 16.53
C LEU A 330 -3.60 -6.55 15.13
N GLY A 331 -2.91 -7.61 14.69
CA GLY A 331 -3.13 -8.25 13.38
C GLY A 331 -4.61 -8.54 13.04
N PRO A 332 -5.42 -9.07 13.98
CA PRO A 332 -6.82 -9.37 13.71
C PRO A 332 -7.68 -8.15 13.34
N ILE A 333 -7.30 -6.92 13.72
CA ILE A 333 -8.08 -5.71 13.41
C ILE A 333 -7.60 -4.96 12.16
N LYS A 334 -6.54 -5.46 11.48
CA LYS A 334 -5.87 -4.75 10.37
C LYS A 334 -6.77 -4.35 9.19
N ASN A 335 -7.88 -5.07 8.99
CA ASN A 335 -8.80 -4.89 7.87
C ASN A 335 -10.18 -4.34 8.32
N LEU A 336 -10.35 -3.92 9.57
CA LEU A 336 -11.60 -3.32 10.06
C LEU A 336 -11.72 -1.85 9.62
N THR A 337 -11.67 -1.61 8.32
CA THR A 337 -11.54 -0.27 7.69
C THR A 337 -12.73 0.68 7.93
N LYS A 338 -13.80 0.18 8.55
CA LYS A 338 -14.96 0.97 9.00
C LYS A 338 -14.79 1.60 10.39
N LEU A 339 -13.73 1.27 11.13
CA LEU A 339 -13.48 1.82 12.45
C LEU A 339 -13.32 3.35 12.39
N GLU A 340 -14.15 4.03 13.18
CA GLU A 340 -14.18 5.48 13.37
C GLU A 340 -13.60 5.87 14.74
N SER A 341 -13.73 4.98 15.75
CA SER A 341 -13.19 5.15 17.09
C SER A 341 -12.55 3.86 17.60
N LEU A 342 -11.32 3.96 18.10
CA LEU A 342 -10.56 2.82 18.62
C LEU A 342 -9.87 3.20 19.94
N THR A 343 -10.17 2.43 20.99
CA THR A 343 -9.59 2.60 22.33
C THR A 343 -8.81 1.36 22.72
N LEU A 344 -7.50 1.52 22.90
CA LEU A 344 -6.51 0.47 23.17
C LEU A 344 -5.61 0.83 24.37
N ASN A 345 -5.98 1.83 25.16
CA ASN A 345 -5.14 2.29 26.26
C ASN A 345 -4.96 1.23 27.36
N LYS A 346 -3.85 1.31 28.09
CA LYS A 346 -3.49 0.36 29.17
C LYS A 346 -3.44 -1.08 28.65
N ASN A 347 -2.61 -1.30 27.64
CA ASN A 347 -2.25 -2.61 27.10
C ASN A 347 -0.70 -2.73 27.07
N GLY A 348 -0.16 -3.70 26.34
CA GLY A 348 1.29 -3.88 26.16
C GLY A 348 1.78 -3.60 24.74
N ILE A 349 1.03 -2.82 23.95
CA ILE A 349 1.21 -2.70 22.51
C ILE A 349 2.48 -1.90 22.20
N SER A 350 3.30 -2.41 21.29
CA SER A 350 4.45 -1.69 20.73
C SER A 350 4.42 -1.58 19.21
N ASP A 351 3.85 -2.58 18.53
CA ASP A 351 3.64 -2.58 17.08
C ASP A 351 2.20 -2.18 16.75
N ILE A 352 2.08 -1.15 15.94
CA ILE A 352 0.81 -0.53 15.52
C ILE A 352 0.68 -0.47 13.99
N SER A 353 1.51 -1.23 13.27
CA SER A 353 1.47 -1.33 11.79
C SER A 353 0.10 -1.76 11.26
N ALA A 354 -0.64 -2.57 12.02
CA ALA A 354 -2.01 -3.00 11.72
C ALA A 354 -3.00 -1.83 11.58
N LEU A 355 -2.72 -0.65 12.16
CA LEU A 355 -3.62 0.49 12.14
C LEU A 355 -3.55 1.31 10.83
N SER A 356 -2.52 1.09 9.99
CA SER A 356 -2.24 1.91 8.80
C SER A 356 -3.37 1.97 7.76
N LYS A 357 -4.20 0.92 7.66
CA LYS A 357 -5.34 0.86 6.73
C LYS A 357 -6.63 1.45 7.30
N LEU A 358 -6.67 1.83 8.57
CA LEU A 358 -7.87 2.28 9.27
C LEU A 358 -8.14 3.78 9.05
N GLN A 359 -8.18 4.20 7.79
CA GLN A 359 -8.21 5.60 7.38
C GLN A 359 -9.48 6.37 7.81
N LYS A 360 -10.53 5.67 8.24
CA LYS A 360 -11.76 6.26 8.80
C LYS A 360 -11.65 6.65 10.27
N LEU A 361 -10.55 6.30 10.96
CA LEU A 361 -10.36 6.66 12.35
C LEU A 361 -10.40 8.17 12.54
N SER A 362 -11.29 8.61 13.43
CA SER A 362 -11.42 10.00 13.89
C SER A 362 -10.98 10.16 15.34
N ALA A 363 -11.07 9.09 16.15
CA ALA A 363 -10.60 9.07 17.54
C ALA A 363 -9.77 7.81 17.81
N LEU A 364 -8.55 7.99 18.31
CA LEU A 364 -7.63 6.92 18.64
C LEU A 364 -7.00 7.14 20.01
N ASP A 365 -7.20 6.18 20.90
CA ASP A 365 -6.56 6.17 22.22
C ASP A 365 -5.60 4.99 22.37
N LEU A 366 -4.32 5.31 22.45
CA LEU A 366 -3.19 4.39 22.58
C LEU A 366 -2.37 4.70 23.85
N SER A 367 -2.92 5.48 24.79
CA SER A 367 -2.20 5.85 26.00
C SER A 367 -1.82 4.64 26.87
N ASN A 368 -0.77 4.75 27.67
CA ASN A 368 -0.32 3.67 28.56
C ASN A 368 -0.02 2.37 27.79
N ASN A 369 0.90 2.47 26.82
CA ASN A 369 1.39 1.35 26.01
C ASN A 369 2.93 1.44 25.92
N LYS A 370 3.54 0.75 24.95
CA LYS A 370 5.00 0.71 24.73
C LYS A 370 5.38 1.25 23.34
N ILE A 371 4.63 2.21 22.84
CA ILE A 371 4.78 2.76 21.49
C ILE A 371 5.99 3.70 21.45
N LYS A 372 6.78 3.57 20.38
CA LYS A 372 7.92 4.44 20.09
C LYS A 372 7.81 5.11 18.73
N ASP A 373 7.46 4.33 17.70
CA ASP A 373 7.40 4.78 16.31
C ASP A 373 5.97 5.19 15.93
N LEU A 374 5.84 6.42 15.42
CA LEU A 374 4.57 7.00 14.98
C LEU A 374 4.43 7.05 13.45
N SER A 375 5.34 6.44 12.68
CA SER A 375 5.38 6.47 11.22
C SER A 375 4.07 6.04 10.53
N PHE A 376 3.27 5.20 11.19
CA PHE A 376 1.95 4.76 10.73
C PHE A 376 0.91 5.91 10.63
N LEU A 377 1.08 7.01 11.37
CA LEU A 377 0.12 8.12 11.42
C LEU A 377 0.04 8.90 10.10
N LYS A 378 1.05 8.80 9.23
CA LYS A 378 1.10 9.55 7.95
C LYS A 378 -0.13 9.32 7.06
N ASP A 379 -0.76 8.16 7.19
CA ASP A 379 -1.90 7.72 6.39
C ASP A 379 -3.26 7.97 7.09
N LEU A 380 -3.28 8.36 8.38
CA LEU A 380 -4.48 8.57 9.20
C LEU A 380 -4.93 10.03 9.26
N LYS A 381 -5.05 10.67 8.11
CA LYS A 381 -5.33 12.12 7.97
C LYS A 381 -6.70 12.57 8.52
N GLY A 382 -7.61 11.62 8.79
CA GLY A 382 -8.94 11.86 9.35
C GLY A 382 -9.01 12.03 10.88
N LEU A 383 -7.89 11.84 11.60
CA LEU A 383 -7.87 11.90 13.05
C LEU A 383 -8.20 13.31 13.59
N ASN A 384 -9.15 13.36 14.53
CA ASN A 384 -9.54 14.55 15.29
C ASN A 384 -9.03 14.46 16.74
N VAL A 385 -9.00 13.27 17.33
CA VAL A 385 -8.55 13.02 18.71
C VAL A 385 -7.49 11.93 18.69
N LEU A 386 -6.32 12.24 19.25
CA LEU A 386 -5.21 11.30 19.37
C LEU A 386 -4.63 11.34 20.78
N LYS A 387 -4.71 10.21 21.49
CA LYS A 387 -4.16 10.04 22.83
C LYS A 387 -3.00 9.07 22.80
N LEU A 388 -1.82 9.56 23.17
CA LEU A 388 -0.54 8.85 23.15
C LEU A 388 0.23 9.01 24.46
N SER A 389 -0.38 9.60 25.50
CA SER A 389 0.27 9.76 26.81
C SER A 389 0.76 8.44 27.40
N ASP A 390 1.79 8.48 28.23
CA ASP A 390 2.37 7.31 28.90
C ASP A 390 2.85 6.24 27.90
N ASN A 391 3.71 6.66 26.98
CA ASN A 391 4.39 5.78 26.02
C ASN A 391 5.91 6.07 26.07
N VAL A 392 6.67 5.62 25.07
CA VAL A 392 8.12 5.84 24.98
C VAL A 392 8.53 6.56 23.70
N ILE A 393 7.64 7.45 23.21
CA ILE A 393 7.81 8.21 21.97
C ILE A 393 8.92 9.26 22.17
N THR A 394 9.86 9.31 21.23
CA THR A 394 10.98 10.26 21.23
C THR A 394 10.87 11.32 20.14
N ASP A 395 10.13 11.03 19.06
CA ASP A 395 9.96 11.91 17.90
C ASP A 395 8.46 12.10 17.60
N ALA A 396 8.02 13.35 17.55
CA ALA A 396 6.65 13.74 17.22
C ALA A 396 6.49 14.17 15.74
N ALA A 397 7.58 14.22 14.95
CA ALA A 397 7.55 14.66 13.56
C ALA A 397 6.51 13.94 12.69
N PRO A 398 6.25 12.61 12.85
CA PRO A 398 5.21 11.92 12.07
C PRO A 398 3.78 12.44 12.26
N ILE A 399 3.51 13.23 13.31
CA ILE A 399 2.19 13.83 13.57
C ILE A 399 1.92 15.04 12.66
N ASN A 400 2.96 15.61 12.02
CA ASN A 400 2.88 16.88 11.30
C ASN A 400 1.88 16.91 10.10
N GLY A 401 1.49 15.73 9.60
CA GLY A 401 0.50 15.56 8.53
C GLY A 401 -0.95 15.46 9.01
N LEU A 402 -1.19 15.41 10.33
CA LEU A 402 -2.53 15.27 10.92
C LEU A 402 -3.25 16.62 11.01
N LEU A 403 -3.48 17.26 9.86
CA LEU A 403 -4.00 18.63 9.79
C LEU A 403 -5.39 18.83 10.41
N ASN A 404 -6.17 17.75 10.59
CA ASN A 404 -7.51 17.77 11.18
C ASN A 404 -7.53 17.58 12.70
N ILE A 405 -6.37 17.37 13.34
CA ILE A 405 -6.31 17.08 14.77
C ILE A 405 -6.81 18.26 15.60
N LYS A 406 -7.69 18.00 16.56
CA LYS A 406 -8.27 18.98 17.49
C LYS A 406 -7.78 18.76 18.91
N GLU A 407 -7.60 17.50 19.31
CA GLU A 407 -7.09 17.13 20.62
C GLU A 407 -5.91 16.17 20.52
N LEU A 408 -4.81 16.52 21.19
CA LEU A 408 -3.58 15.75 21.20
C LEU A 408 -3.04 15.59 22.63
N TYR A 409 -2.79 14.35 23.04
CA TYR A 409 -2.27 14.03 24.37
C TYR A 409 -0.95 13.27 24.23
N LEU A 410 0.14 13.88 24.68
CA LEU A 410 1.51 13.39 24.54
C LEU A 410 2.28 13.36 25.87
N SER A 411 1.65 13.67 27.00
CA SER A 411 2.30 13.67 28.33
C SER A 411 2.90 12.30 28.70
N ASN A 412 3.92 12.29 29.54
CA ASN A 412 4.62 11.09 30.01
C ASN A 412 5.22 10.22 28.87
N ASN A 413 5.81 10.86 27.86
CA ASN A 413 6.66 10.28 26.81
C ASN A 413 8.15 10.63 27.02
N LYS A 414 8.96 10.51 25.97
CA LYS A 414 10.41 10.82 25.95
C LYS A 414 10.77 11.84 24.87
N LEU A 415 9.85 12.76 24.57
CA LEU A 415 10.03 13.79 23.54
C LEU A 415 11.13 14.78 23.94
N THR A 416 12.09 15.03 23.04
CA THR A 416 13.18 15.98 23.25
C THR A 416 12.96 17.35 22.60
N ASP A 417 11.97 17.45 21.72
CA ASP A 417 11.51 18.66 21.06
C ASP A 417 10.03 18.53 20.63
N THR A 418 9.49 19.60 20.06
CA THR A 418 8.11 19.70 19.56
C THR A 418 8.04 19.80 18.04
N PHE A 419 9.07 19.38 17.31
CA PHE A 419 9.12 19.55 15.86
C PHE A 419 7.93 18.85 15.18
N GLY A 420 7.26 19.57 14.28
CA GLY A 420 6.07 19.10 13.56
C GLY A 420 4.74 19.54 14.19
N LEU A 421 4.70 19.90 15.48
CA LEU A 421 3.48 20.37 16.14
C LEU A 421 3.03 21.75 15.63
N GLU A 422 3.96 22.56 15.10
CA GLU A 422 3.67 23.89 14.55
C GLU A 422 2.75 23.87 13.32
N LYS A 423 2.62 22.72 12.67
CA LYS A 423 1.77 22.55 11.47
C LYS A 423 0.31 22.21 11.79
N LEU A 424 -0.01 21.94 13.07
CA LEU A 424 -1.34 21.49 13.51
C LEU A 424 -2.28 22.67 13.74
N MET A 425 -2.66 23.37 12.66
CA MET A 425 -3.41 24.63 12.72
C MET A 425 -4.79 24.50 13.40
N ASN A 426 -5.40 23.32 13.32
CA ASN A 426 -6.73 23.03 13.88
C ASN A 426 -6.71 22.55 15.34
N LEU A 427 -5.54 22.46 15.97
CA LEU A 427 -5.41 21.99 17.35
C LEU A 427 -6.06 22.98 18.32
N ASN A 428 -6.92 22.46 19.20
CA ASN A 428 -7.63 23.19 20.24
C ASN A 428 -7.11 22.82 21.65
N THR A 429 -6.63 21.58 21.81
CA THR A 429 -6.21 21.06 23.10
C THR A 429 -4.94 20.23 22.95
N LEU A 430 -3.92 20.56 23.75
CA LEU A 430 -2.65 19.84 23.82
C LEU A 430 -2.30 19.55 25.28
N TYR A 431 -2.02 18.29 25.57
CA TYR A 431 -1.43 17.87 26.84
C TYR A 431 -0.01 17.38 26.61
N LEU A 432 0.97 18.06 27.19
CA LEU A 432 2.40 17.78 27.03
C LEU A 432 3.12 18.13 28.34
N LYS A 433 3.88 17.18 28.91
CA LYS A 433 4.53 17.33 30.23
C LYS A 433 6.04 17.06 30.23
N ASP A 434 6.56 16.33 29.25
CA ASP A 434 7.93 15.74 29.33
C ASP A 434 9.03 16.60 28.74
N ILE A 435 8.69 17.79 28.26
CA ILE A 435 9.70 18.72 27.77
C ILE A 435 10.21 19.52 28.96
N ASP A 436 11.53 19.48 29.17
CA ASP A 436 12.19 20.23 30.24
C ASP A 436 11.80 21.72 30.15
N PRO A 437 11.06 22.26 31.14
CA PRO A 437 10.60 23.64 31.14
C PRO A 437 11.75 24.67 31.26
N LYS A 438 13.00 24.23 31.49
CA LYS A 438 14.18 25.09 31.59
C LYS A 438 14.73 25.57 30.23
N ASP A 439 14.22 25.08 29.10
CA ASP A 439 14.54 25.60 27.76
C ASP A 439 13.29 26.21 27.05
N PRO A 440 12.91 27.45 27.42
CA PRO A 440 11.68 28.09 26.92
C PRO A 440 11.66 28.40 25.42
N LYS A 441 12.79 28.28 24.70
CA LYS A 441 12.86 28.48 23.24
C LYS A 441 12.25 27.31 22.44
N LYS A 442 12.17 26.11 23.04
CA LYS A 442 11.61 24.91 22.41
C LYS A 442 10.10 24.75 22.55
N VAL A 443 9.48 25.34 23.58
CA VAL A 443 8.03 25.21 23.82
C VAL A 443 7.20 26.33 23.18
N THR A 444 7.79 27.51 22.96
CA THR A 444 7.06 28.72 22.52
C THR A 444 7.04 28.98 21.01
N SER A 445 7.83 28.24 20.23
CA SER A 445 7.93 28.38 18.76
C SER A 445 7.00 27.44 17.98
N ALA A 446 6.33 26.49 18.66
CA ALA A 446 5.58 25.40 18.04
C ALA A 446 4.07 25.65 17.87
N ILE A 447 3.60 26.89 18.02
CA ILE A 447 2.17 27.22 18.01
C ILE A 447 1.93 28.45 17.12
N PRO A 448 0.93 28.44 16.22
CA PRO A 448 0.56 29.61 15.44
C PRO A 448 0.37 30.84 16.34
N LYS A 449 1.02 31.97 15.99
CA LYS A 449 1.03 33.22 16.80
C LYS A 449 -0.39 33.68 17.20
N GLU A 450 -1.38 33.32 16.40
CA GLU A 450 -2.80 33.67 16.54
C GLU A 450 -3.51 32.94 17.70
N LYS A 451 -2.99 31.81 18.20
CA LYS A 451 -3.55 31.05 19.34
C LYS A 451 -2.70 31.11 20.62
N LEU A 452 -1.63 31.90 20.62
CA LEU A 452 -0.68 32.01 21.73
C LEU A 452 -1.33 32.51 23.05
N LYS A 453 -2.41 33.30 22.96
CA LYS A 453 -3.16 33.81 24.12
C LYS A 453 -3.92 32.70 24.85
N VAL A 454 -4.63 31.84 24.11
CA VAL A 454 -5.37 30.68 24.65
C VAL A 454 -4.42 29.68 25.30
N PHE A 455 -3.24 29.46 24.69
CA PHE A 455 -2.24 28.55 25.21
C PHE A 455 -1.48 29.09 26.44
N LYS A 456 -1.21 30.40 26.50
CA LYS A 456 -0.66 31.05 27.69
C LYS A 456 -1.63 30.96 28.88
N ASP A 457 -2.93 31.11 28.64
CA ASP A 457 -3.95 30.93 29.68
C ASP A 457 -4.03 29.47 30.17
N LEU A 458 -3.86 28.49 29.26
CA LEU A 458 -3.75 27.06 29.61
C LEU A 458 -2.51 26.75 30.47
N PHE A 459 -1.35 27.30 30.11
CA PHE A 459 -0.10 27.15 30.86
C PHE A 459 -0.13 27.85 32.22
N THR A 460 -0.88 28.96 32.32
CA THR A 460 -1.02 29.71 33.58
C THR A 460 -1.96 29.00 34.56
N LYS A 461 -2.94 28.23 34.07
CA LYS A 461 -3.77 27.32 34.90
C LYS A 461 -2.97 26.12 35.42
N LEU A 462 -2.00 25.61 34.66
CA LEU A 462 -1.08 24.53 35.09
C LEU A 462 -0.10 24.97 36.19
N LYS A 463 0.27 26.25 36.27
CA LYS A 463 1.07 26.79 37.39
C LYS A 463 0.27 26.92 38.70
N LYS A 464 -1.06 26.78 38.68
CA LYS A 464 -1.95 26.98 39.83
C LYS A 464 -2.61 25.71 40.35
N THR A 465 -2.40 24.55 39.73
CA THR A 465 -2.88 23.28 40.28
C THR A 465 -1.74 22.65 41.07
N ASP A 466 -1.82 22.83 42.38
CA ASP A 466 -0.87 22.35 43.36
C ASP A 466 -0.66 20.83 43.24
N LEU A 467 0.61 20.46 43.24
CA LEU A 467 1.12 19.13 43.51
C LEU A 467 0.97 18.84 45.00
N THR A 468 -0.24 18.71 45.56
CA THR A 468 -0.45 17.97 46.82
C THR A 468 -1.93 17.58 47.00
N LYS A 469 -2.14 16.31 47.39
CA LYS A 469 -3.38 15.68 47.91
C LYS A 469 -4.42 15.22 46.88
N GLU A 470 -4.38 13.93 46.59
CA GLU A 470 -5.53 13.05 46.83
C GLU A 470 -5.01 11.65 47.19
N GLU A 471 -5.32 11.22 48.41
CA GLU A 471 -5.06 9.88 48.93
C GLU A 471 -5.97 8.87 48.24
N VAL A 472 -5.38 7.83 47.66
CA VAL A 472 -6.09 6.56 47.41
C VAL A 472 -5.25 5.46 48.03
N GLY A 473 -5.80 4.85 49.07
CA GLY A 473 -5.17 3.83 49.89
C GLY A 473 -4.68 2.65 49.08
N VAL A 474 -3.43 2.27 49.36
CA VAL A 474 -2.81 1.01 48.95
C VAL A 474 -3.20 -0.06 49.97
N PRO A 475 -3.85 -1.17 49.59
CA PRO A 475 -3.75 -2.39 50.38
C PRO A 475 -2.37 -2.97 50.14
N THR A 476 -1.56 -2.99 51.20
CA THR A 476 -0.34 -3.79 51.28
C THR A 476 -0.71 -5.28 51.19
N VAL A 477 -0.22 -5.94 50.14
CA VAL A 477 -0.04 -7.40 50.14
C VAL A 477 1.45 -7.68 50.09
N THR A 478 2.01 -7.91 51.27
CA THR A 478 3.31 -8.54 51.46
C THR A 478 3.18 -10.04 51.26
N GLY A 479 4.12 -10.63 50.52
CA GLY A 479 4.46 -12.06 50.64
C GLY A 479 4.15 -12.93 49.42
N VAL A 480 4.98 -12.84 48.38
CA VAL A 480 5.46 -14.04 47.67
C VAL A 480 6.89 -13.77 47.23
N THR A 481 7.85 -14.46 47.83
CA THR A 481 9.24 -14.53 47.36
C THR A 481 9.30 -15.45 46.14
N TYR A 482 9.91 -14.98 45.05
CA TYR A 482 10.31 -15.82 43.92
C TYR A 482 11.82 -15.76 43.75
N SER A 483 12.47 -16.90 43.95
CA SER A 483 13.87 -17.13 43.60
C SER A 483 14.04 -17.11 42.08
N PRO A 484 15.05 -16.40 41.52
CA PRO A 484 15.34 -16.51 40.11
C PRO A 484 16.15 -17.79 39.86
N THR A 485 15.52 -18.79 39.26
CA THR A 485 16.24 -19.93 38.68
C THR A 485 17.02 -19.43 37.45
N LYS A 486 18.34 -19.51 37.56
CA LYS A 486 19.32 -19.15 36.54
C LYS A 486 19.20 -20.13 35.36
N ALA A 487 18.65 -19.69 34.23
CA ALA A 487 18.79 -20.40 32.96
C ALA A 487 20.13 -20.01 32.33
N THR A 488 21.03 -20.97 32.23
CA THR A 488 22.37 -20.84 31.65
C THR A 488 22.25 -20.64 30.14
N ILE A 489 22.52 -19.43 29.65
CA ILE A 489 22.74 -19.18 28.22
C ILE A 489 24.25 -19.23 27.99
N THR A 490 24.71 -20.20 27.21
CA THR A 490 26.08 -20.26 26.70
C THR A 490 26.39 -19.01 25.85
N PRO A 491 27.50 -18.31 26.09
CA PRO A 491 27.83 -17.09 25.35
C PRO A 491 28.20 -17.43 23.90
N THR A 492 27.56 -16.74 22.96
CA THR A 492 28.01 -16.65 21.56
C THR A 492 29.06 -15.51 21.51
N PRO A 493 30.21 -15.67 20.83
CA PRO A 493 31.29 -14.70 20.91
C PRO A 493 30.89 -13.33 20.35
N SER A 494 31.35 -12.29 21.03
CA SER A 494 31.28 -10.89 20.58
C SER A 494 31.95 -10.74 19.20
N PRO A 495 31.43 -9.94 18.26
CA PRO A 495 32.02 -9.82 16.92
C PRO A 495 33.34 -9.05 16.98
N SER A 496 34.44 -9.78 17.07
CA SER A 496 35.79 -9.27 16.81
C SER A 496 35.97 -9.02 15.32
N THR A 497 36.61 -7.90 14.96
CA THR A 497 37.04 -7.61 13.59
C THR A 497 37.86 -8.78 13.03
N VAL A 498 37.54 -9.26 11.82
CA VAL A 498 38.28 -10.35 11.19
C VAL A 498 39.66 -9.81 10.76
N PRO A 499 40.78 -10.35 11.27
CA PRO A 499 42.11 -9.94 10.83
C PRO A 499 42.44 -10.63 9.51
N GLY A 500 42.32 -9.94 8.36
CA GLY A 500 42.78 -10.44 7.06
C GLY A 500 41.70 -10.45 5.96
N ASP A 501 41.96 -11.21 4.90
CA ASP A 501 40.99 -11.44 3.82
C ASP A 501 39.73 -12.14 4.38
N ALA A 502 38.55 -11.71 3.92
CA ALA A 502 37.28 -12.23 4.41
C ALA A 502 36.35 -12.62 3.25
N ILE A 503 35.80 -13.83 3.32
CA ILE A 503 34.73 -14.31 2.45
C ILE A 503 33.44 -14.28 3.26
N LEU A 504 32.52 -13.39 2.88
CA LEU A 504 31.21 -13.28 3.49
C LEU A 504 30.17 -13.93 2.59
N ARG A 505 29.37 -14.84 3.13
CA ARG A 505 28.27 -15.47 2.40
C ARG A 505 26.94 -15.16 3.05
N TYR A 506 26.04 -14.60 2.26
CA TYR A 506 24.67 -14.27 2.67
C TYR A 506 23.67 -15.04 1.81
N TYR A 507 22.48 -15.28 2.35
CA TYR A 507 21.42 -16.00 1.66
C TYR A 507 20.14 -15.17 1.69
N ILE A 508 19.46 -15.05 0.55
CA ILE A 508 18.16 -14.34 0.50
C ILE A 508 17.18 -15.00 1.48
N GLY A 509 16.53 -14.19 2.30
CA GLY A 509 15.53 -14.64 3.27
C GLY A 509 16.09 -15.28 4.55
N LYS A 510 17.41 -15.49 4.67
CA LYS A 510 18.02 -15.99 5.92
C LYS A 510 18.64 -14.85 6.73
N SER A 511 18.32 -14.81 8.03
CA SER A 511 18.99 -13.95 9.01
C SER A 511 20.31 -14.56 9.51
N THR A 512 20.80 -15.63 8.91
CA THR A 512 22.13 -16.19 9.16
C THR A 512 23.04 -15.97 7.96
N TYR A 513 24.33 -15.77 8.22
CA TYR A 513 25.36 -15.57 7.21
C TYR A 513 26.69 -16.13 7.71
N THR A 514 27.64 -16.41 6.82
CA THR A 514 28.95 -16.92 7.24
C THR A 514 30.07 -15.94 6.93
N VAL A 515 31.06 -15.86 7.80
CA VAL A 515 32.33 -15.14 7.55
C VAL A 515 33.47 -16.13 7.69
N ASN A 516 34.22 -16.37 6.61
CA ASN A 516 35.27 -17.39 6.56
C ASN A 516 34.80 -18.78 7.05
N GLY A 517 33.55 -19.13 6.75
CA GLY A 517 32.93 -20.42 7.14
C GLY A 517 32.30 -20.46 8.55
N LEU A 518 32.53 -19.44 9.38
CA LEU A 518 31.88 -19.34 10.70
C LEU A 518 30.51 -18.68 10.57
N GLU A 519 29.48 -19.27 11.19
CA GLU A 519 28.10 -18.75 11.15
C GLU A 519 27.90 -17.58 12.12
N TYR A 520 27.20 -16.55 11.64
CA TYR A 520 26.78 -15.38 12.38
C TYR A 520 25.28 -15.13 12.16
N LYS A 521 24.67 -14.38 13.09
CA LYS A 521 23.25 -14.03 13.05
C LYS A 521 23.08 -12.52 12.90
N MET A 522 22.17 -12.13 12.01
CA MET A 522 21.61 -10.78 11.94
C MET A 522 20.48 -10.63 12.96
N ASP A 523 19.99 -9.41 13.14
CA ASP A 523 18.79 -9.18 13.96
C ASP A 523 17.60 -9.96 13.37
N THR A 524 16.61 -10.27 14.20
CA THR A 524 15.44 -11.03 13.75
C THR A 524 14.67 -10.23 12.70
N GLY A 525 14.41 -10.84 11.54
CA GLY A 525 13.63 -10.23 10.46
C GLY A 525 14.39 -9.30 9.52
N VAL A 526 15.70 -9.12 9.65
CA VAL A 526 16.51 -8.24 8.76
C VAL A 526 17.39 -9.03 7.80
N ALA A 527 16.81 -10.04 7.16
CA ALA A 527 17.49 -10.86 6.16
C ALA A 527 17.75 -10.09 4.85
N PRO A 528 18.75 -10.49 4.03
CA PRO A 528 18.86 -10.00 2.66
C PRO A 528 17.59 -10.30 1.87
N ILE A 529 17.10 -9.33 1.10
CA ILE A 529 15.89 -9.48 0.28
C ILE A 529 16.12 -9.00 -1.15
N ILE A 530 15.28 -9.46 -2.08
CA ILE A 530 15.24 -8.94 -3.45
C ILE A 530 14.07 -7.97 -3.56
N ARG A 531 14.35 -6.74 -4.00
CA ARG A 531 13.35 -5.73 -4.34
C ARG A 531 13.68 -5.16 -5.72
N ASN A 532 12.71 -5.16 -6.63
CA ASN A 532 12.87 -4.71 -8.02
C ASN A 532 14.08 -5.38 -8.74
N GLY A 533 14.28 -6.68 -8.54
CA GLY A 533 15.39 -7.42 -9.17
C GLY A 533 16.79 -7.05 -8.65
N ARG A 534 16.88 -6.34 -7.52
CA ARG A 534 18.13 -5.95 -6.87
C ARG A 534 18.15 -6.41 -5.41
N THR A 535 19.32 -6.85 -4.97
CA THR A 535 19.54 -7.33 -3.61
C THR A 535 19.72 -6.15 -2.65
N GLY A 536 18.84 -6.04 -1.66
CA GLY A 536 19.01 -5.19 -0.49
C GLY A 536 19.55 -6.00 0.68
N ILE A 537 20.51 -5.44 1.41
CA ILE A 537 21.09 -6.04 2.61
C ILE A 537 21.30 -4.96 3.68
N PRO A 538 21.22 -5.27 4.98
CA PRO A 538 21.47 -4.28 6.00
C PRO A 538 22.95 -3.89 5.99
N VAL A 539 23.21 -2.60 5.76
CA VAL A 539 24.56 -2.04 5.60
C VAL A 539 25.52 -2.38 6.75
N LYS A 540 25.00 -2.47 7.98
CA LYS A 540 25.75 -2.79 9.19
C LYS A 540 26.53 -4.10 9.06
N TYR A 541 25.93 -5.14 8.50
CA TYR A 541 26.54 -6.47 8.44
C TYR A 541 27.58 -6.59 7.33
N ILE A 542 27.50 -5.72 6.30
CA ILE A 542 28.63 -5.53 5.39
C ILE A 542 29.76 -4.80 6.12
N ALA A 543 29.47 -3.61 6.67
CA ALA A 543 30.47 -2.67 7.15
C ALA A 543 31.32 -3.19 8.31
N GLN A 544 30.70 -3.90 9.27
CA GLN A 544 31.36 -4.34 10.51
C GLN A 544 32.52 -5.33 10.30
N HIS A 545 32.55 -6.08 9.18
CA HIS A 545 33.60 -7.07 8.92
C HIS A 545 34.68 -6.57 7.96
N ILE A 546 34.37 -5.57 7.13
CA ILE A 546 35.32 -5.01 6.15
C ILE A 546 36.05 -3.77 6.66
N GLY A 547 35.81 -3.36 7.91
CA GLY A 547 36.43 -2.18 8.51
C GLY A 547 35.87 -0.84 8.02
N ALA A 548 34.65 -0.84 7.47
CA ALA A 548 33.94 0.39 7.13
C ALA A 548 33.13 0.88 8.35
N SER A 549 33.03 2.20 8.52
CA SER A 549 32.13 2.81 9.50
C SER A 549 30.84 3.25 8.83
N THR A 550 29.75 3.25 9.60
CA THR A 550 28.44 3.70 9.12
C THR A 550 27.88 4.77 10.04
N GLY A 551 27.44 5.88 9.47
CA GLY A 551 26.65 6.91 10.13
C GLY A 551 25.21 6.85 9.65
N TRP A 552 24.27 7.04 10.56
CA TRP A 552 22.87 7.26 10.21
C TRP A 552 22.49 8.67 10.63
N ASP A 553 22.04 9.46 9.66
CA ASP A 553 21.49 10.79 9.85
C ASP A 553 19.98 10.67 9.63
N GLU A 554 19.27 10.61 10.75
CA GLU A 554 17.83 10.42 10.78
C GLU A 554 17.07 11.57 10.11
N LYS A 555 17.56 12.80 10.27
CA LYS A 555 16.93 14.02 9.74
C LYS A 555 16.97 14.05 8.22
N GLU A 556 18.10 13.65 7.63
CA GLU A 556 18.24 13.56 6.18
C GLU A 556 17.83 12.19 5.62
N ARG A 557 17.42 11.24 6.48
CA ARG A 557 17.25 9.82 6.15
C ARG A 557 18.44 9.28 5.36
N LYS A 558 19.64 9.66 5.78
CA LYS A 558 20.89 9.45 5.06
C LYS A 558 21.74 8.44 5.80
N VAL A 559 22.15 7.39 5.13
CA VAL A 559 23.23 6.53 5.59
C VAL A 559 24.54 6.98 4.93
N THR A 560 25.53 7.25 5.78
CA THR A 560 26.90 7.53 5.37
C THR A 560 27.74 6.29 5.59
N ILE A 561 28.42 5.81 4.55
CA ILE A 561 29.37 4.70 4.65
C ILE A 561 30.76 5.28 4.39
N THR A 562 31.68 5.08 5.33
CA THR A 562 33.06 5.55 5.23
C THR A 562 34.01 4.38 5.24
N TYR A 563 34.86 4.28 4.23
CA TYR A 563 35.87 3.22 4.12
C TYR A 563 37.18 3.79 3.53
N GLY A 564 38.24 3.83 4.34
CA GLY A 564 39.46 4.55 3.98
C GLY A 564 39.15 6.04 3.76
N SER A 565 39.46 6.56 2.57
CA SER A 565 39.12 7.93 2.14
C SER A 565 37.78 8.05 1.40
N LYS A 566 37.09 6.93 1.14
CA LYS A 566 35.82 6.94 0.40
C LYS A 566 34.66 7.24 1.33
N VAL A 567 33.74 8.10 0.87
CA VAL A 567 32.49 8.45 1.56
C VAL A 567 31.32 8.26 0.60
N ILE A 568 30.35 7.44 1.00
CA ILE A 568 29.11 7.18 0.26
C ILE A 568 27.95 7.67 1.10
N ASN A 569 27.20 8.67 0.63
CA ASN A 569 25.95 9.11 1.23
C ASN A 569 24.77 8.59 0.40
N LEU A 570 23.90 7.83 1.04
CA LEU A 570 22.73 7.19 0.45
C LEU A 570 21.50 7.68 1.20
N TYR A 571 20.47 8.11 0.48
CA TYR A 571 19.26 8.68 1.08
C TYR A 571 18.10 7.69 0.89
N VAL A 572 17.36 7.40 1.97
CA VAL A 572 16.27 6.42 1.92
C VAL A 572 15.14 6.92 1.01
N ASP A 573 14.65 6.02 0.17
CA ASP A 573 13.64 6.24 -0.87
C ASP A 573 14.08 7.18 -2.02
N ILE A 574 15.38 7.50 -2.09
CA ILE A 574 15.96 8.31 -3.15
C ILE A 574 16.87 7.43 -4.01
N ASP A 575 16.72 7.51 -5.34
CA ASP A 575 17.43 6.68 -6.33
C ASP A 575 18.76 7.31 -6.82
N TYR A 576 19.36 8.17 -6.00
CA TYR A 576 20.72 8.69 -6.20
C TYR A 576 21.54 8.64 -4.90
N ALA A 577 22.86 8.56 -5.03
CA ALA A 577 23.83 8.64 -3.95
C ALA A 577 24.87 9.72 -4.23
N MET A 578 25.48 10.25 -3.18
CA MET A 578 26.66 11.12 -3.28
C MET A 578 27.90 10.29 -2.94
N VAL A 579 28.74 10.02 -3.93
CA VAL A 579 30.01 9.30 -3.77
C VAL A 579 31.14 10.32 -3.87
N ASP A 580 31.87 10.53 -2.78
CA ASP A 580 32.96 11.52 -2.70
C ASP A 580 32.52 12.93 -3.20
N GLY A 581 31.26 13.31 -2.91
CA GLY A 581 30.67 14.59 -3.32
C GLY A 581 30.05 14.62 -4.73
N LYS A 582 30.14 13.53 -5.52
CA LYS A 582 29.55 13.43 -6.86
C LYS A 582 28.24 12.64 -6.85
N MET A 583 27.20 13.19 -7.49
CA MET A 583 25.91 12.52 -7.65
C MET A 583 26.03 11.32 -8.61
N THR A 584 25.52 10.17 -8.18
CA THR A 584 25.54 8.90 -8.92
C THR A 584 24.17 8.23 -8.83
N LYS A 585 23.60 7.78 -9.96
CA LYS A 585 22.30 7.11 -10.00
C LYS A 585 22.37 5.70 -9.41
N LEU A 586 21.30 5.28 -8.73
CA LEU A 586 21.11 3.95 -8.17
C LEU A 586 20.09 3.17 -9.00
N ASP A 587 20.31 1.87 -9.16
CA ASP A 587 19.33 0.97 -9.78
C ASP A 587 18.10 0.70 -8.89
N VAL A 588 18.27 0.85 -7.57
CA VAL A 588 17.20 0.76 -6.57
C VAL A 588 17.54 1.70 -5.41
N ALA A 589 16.57 2.45 -4.90
CA ALA A 589 16.76 3.30 -3.74
C ALA A 589 17.01 2.48 -2.46
N PRO A 590 17.81 2.97 -1.49
CA PRO A 590 17.87 2.40 -0.15
C PRO A 590 16.48 2.44 0.50
N PHE A 591 16.14 1.43 1.29
CA PHE A 591 14.84 1.32 1.95
C PHE A 591 14.99 0.77 3.36
N ILE A 592 13.96 0.88 4.20
CA ILE A 592 14.01 0.39 5.59
C ILE A 592 13.20 -0.90 5.69
N VAL A 593 13.78 -1.92 6.33
CA VAL A 593 13.11 -3.16 6.73
C VAL A 593 13.41 -3.40 8.20
N ASN A 594 12.36 -3.53 9.03
CA ASN A 594 12.49 -3.84 10.46
C ASN A 594 13.53 -2.94 11.18
N GLY A 595 13.50 -1.63 10.89
CA GLY A 595 14.40 -0.64 11.50
C GLY A 595 15.85 -0.68 11.02
N ARG A 596 16.15 -1.43 9.96
CA ARG A 596 17.48 -1.45 9.34
C ARG A 596 17.43 -0.91 7.92
N THR A 597 18.37 -0.03 7.60
CA THR A 597 18.57 0.49 6.25
C THR A 597 19.15 -0.60 5.36
N MET A 598 18.34 -1.04 4.42
CA MET A 598 18.70 -1.94 3.33
C MET A 598 19.31 -1.10 2.22
N VAL A 599 20.57 -1.35 1.94
CA VAL A 599 21.30 -0.63 0.89
C VAL A 599 21.42 -1.51 -0.36
N PRO A 600 21.47 -0.91 -1.56
CA PRO A 600 21.67 -1.67 -2.80
C PRO A 600 23.05 -2.33 -2.75
N LEU A 601 23.07 -3.65 -2.54
CA LEU A 601 24.29 -4.40 -2.25
C LEU A 601 25.37 -4.13 -3.30
N ARG A 602 25.04 -4.37 -4.57
CA ARG A 602 25.97 -4.28 -5.70
C ARG A 602 26.62 -2.90 -5.80
N PHE A 603 25.81 -1.84 -5.73
CA PHE A 603 26.29 -0.46 -5.78
C PHE A 603 27.29 -0.17 -4.65
N VAL A 604 26.93 -0.54 -3.42
CA VAL A 604 27.78 -0.32 -2.23
C VAL A 604 29.08 -1.11 -2.36
N THR A 605 29.01 -2.39 -2.71
CA THR A 605 30.19 -3.25 -2.79
C THR A 605 31.13 -2.87 -3.93
N GLU A 606 30.62 -2.53 -5.12
CA GLU A 606 31.44 -2.08 -6.25
C GLU A 606 32.11 -0.73 -5.93
N THR A 607 31.39 0.21 -5.32
CA THR A 607 31.94 1.51 -4.92
C THR A 607 33.05 1.39 -3.88
N LEU A 608 32.96 0.38 -3.02
CA LEU A 608 33.98 0.03 -2.02
C LEU A 608 35.11 -0.84 -2.58
N GLY A 609 35.05 -1.27 -3.84
CA GLY A 609 36.06 -2.09 -4.50
C GLY A 609 36.04 -3.57 -4.11
N LEU A 610 34.89 -4.09 -3.67
CA LEU A 610 34.70 -5.48 -3.27
C LEU A 610 34.21 -6.33 -4.45
N GLU A 611 34.73 -7.55 -4.58
CA GLU A 611 34.22 -8.52 -5.55
C GLU A 611 32.94 -9.17 -5.01
N THR A 612 31.91 -9.23 -5.86
CA THR A 612 30.61 -9.84 -5.51
C THR A 612 30.24 -10.94 -6.49
N LYS A 613 29.80 -12.08 -5.96
CA LYS A 613 29.28 -13.20 -6.74
C LYS A 613 27.86 -13.50 -6.32
N TRP A 614 27.03 -13.76 -7.31
CA TRP A 614 25.65 -14.19 -7.13
C TRP A 614 25.51 -15.63 -7.64
N ASN A 615 24.97 -16.51 -6.80
CA ASN A 615 24.60 -17.86 -7.17
C ASN A 615 23.08 -18.00 -7.11
N GLU A 616 22.46 -18.08 -8.30
CA GLU A 616 21.01 -18.15 -8.47
C GLU A 616 20.41 -19.41 -7.84
N ALA A 617 21.06 -20.57 -7.98
CA ALA A 617 20.55 -21.85 -7.51
C ALA A 617 20.43 -21.89 -5.98
N ASN A 618 21.37 -21.26 -5.28
CA ASN A 618 21.42 -21.24 -3.81
C ASN A 618 20.89 -19.93 -3.20
N LYS A 619 20.46 -18.98 -4.04
CA LYS A 619 20.16 -17.58 -3.65
C LYS A 619 21.25 -16.99 -2.75
N GLU A 620 22.50 -17.30 -3.08
CA GLU A 620 23.68 -16.99 -2.28
C GLU A 620 24.41 -15.77 -2.85
N ILE A 621 24.81 -14.88 -1.96
CA ILE A 621 25.68 -13.73 -2.21
C ILE A 621 27.02 -14.04 -1.58
N THR A 622 28.09 -14.05 -2.37
CA THR A 622 29.47 -14.10 -1.84
C THR A 622 30.14 -12.75 -2.04
N LEU A 623 30.63 -12.17 -0.95
CA LEU A 623 31.51 -10.99 -0.97
C LEU A 623 32.93 -11.42 -0.67
N ILE A 624 33.88 -11.02 -1.51
CA ILE A 624 35.30 -11.29 -1.31
C ILE A 624 35.98 -9.98 -0.95
N TYR A 625 36.44 -9.90 0.29
CA TYR A 625 37.24 -8.81 0.83
C TYR A 625 38.70 -9.22 0.85
N LYS A 626 39.56 -8.42 0.19
CA LYS A 626 41.02 -8.56 0.28
C LYS A 626 41.61 -7.35 0.99
N LYS A 627 42.38 -7.57 2.05
CA LYS A 627 43.01 -6.47 2.80
C LYS A 627 44.17 -5.92 1.96
N ILE A 628 44.05 -4.68 1.48
CA ILE A 628 45.14 -4.02 0.75
C ILE A 628 46.26 -3.68 1.74
N ASN A 629 47.36 -4.44 1.70
CA ASN A 629 48.57 -4.09 2.43
C ASN A 629 49.22 -2.85 1.78
N LYS A 630 49.11 -1.69 2.42
CA LYS A 630 50.01 -0.56 2.13
C LYS A 630 51.42 -0.93 2.60
N LYS A 631 52.20 -1.54 1.71
CA LYS A 631 53.65 -1.33 1.66
C LYS A 631 53.94 -0.51 0.41
N ASN A 632 54.68 0.59 0.63
CA ASN A 632 55.32 1.48 -0.34
C ASN A 632 54.41 2.49 -1.08
N LYS A 633 54.27 3.68 -0.50
CA LYS A 633 54.73 4.93 -1.11
C LYS A 633 54.88 6.01 -0.06
#